data_AF-B2WMQ8-F1
#
_entry.id   AF-B2WMQ8-F1
#
_cell.length_a   1.000
_cell.length_b   1.000
_cell.length_c   1.000
_cell.angle_alpha   90.00
_cell.angle_beta   90.00
_cell.angle_gamma   90.00
#
_symmetry.space_group_name_H-M   'P 1'
#
loop_
_entity.id
_entity.type
_entity.pdbx_description
1 polymer ?
#
loop_
_entity_poly.entity_id
_entity_poly.type
_entity_poly.pdbx_seq_one_letter_code
_entity_poly.pdbx_strand_id
1 'polypeptide(L)'
;MLKVLHSFGMNPRERGIADTQGDLAVEVFGHTLNNPIGTSAGIDKGAEIPTPLFELGAGVVEVGAVTLLPQEGNPKPRVFRLPSQNALINRYGFNSEGAELVASRLRQRVREFAYRIGLGLDEDAERRVLDGEAGVPPGSLLKGRLMAVQVAKNKTTSENDIDAVVRDYATAVGYVGKYADILVVNVSSPNTPGLRTLQNVEPLTRLLSGVVSAVKKIDRKTKPAVMVKVSPDEDSESQIAGICEAVWDSGVDGVIVGNTTKKRPDPLPKGYLLPESEAKLLLEQGGYSGPQMFERTLALVSKYRKALDEGPKHVSPQDSKSVTGQSTGDEPSPSIVEKLEPLSSSQSSKTKATLDLDQPSPKPLSSNIDDISESAPKITLQATPKAAPAPDAPRKVIFATGGITNGRQAREILDAGASVAQVYTAMIYGGAGTISRIKQEMRDDANAQKTLTKR
;
A
#
# COMPACT_ATOMS: atom_id res chain seq x y z
N MET A 1 -12.06 -19.74 -11.88
CA MET A 1 -12.10 -21.01 -11.12
C MET A 1 -12.68 -20.84 -9.71
N LEU A 2 -12.13 -19.98 -8.84
CA LEU A 2 -12.64 -19.81 -7.47
C LEU A 2 -14.14 -19.42 -7.40
N LYS A 3 -14.59 -18.48 -8.25
CA LYS A 3 -16.00 -18.10 -8.41
C LYS A 3 -16.92 -19.32 -8.66
N VAL A 4 -16.52 -20.18 -9.60
CA VAL A 4 -17.27 -21.38 -9.99
C VAL A 4 -17.28 -22.40 -8.84
N LEU A 5 -16.13 -22.66 -8.21
CA LEU A 5 -16.08 -23.57 -7.07
C LEU A 5 -16.99 -23.09 -5.93
N HIS A 6 -17.03 -21.78 -5.67
CA HIS A 6 -17.88 -21.20 -4.64
C HIS A 6 -19.37 -21.34 -4.96
N SER A 7 -19.79 -21.15 -6.23
CA SER A 7 -21.21 -21.35 -6.59
C SER A 7 -21.69 -22.79 -6.39
N PHE A 8 -20.79 -23.77 -6.35
CA PHE A 8 -21.10 -25.17 -6.01
C PHE A 8 -20.78 -25.54 -4.56
N GLY A 9 -20.36 -24.59 -3.70
CA GLY A 9 -19.97 -24.85 -2.31
C GLY A 9 -18.68 -25.69 -2.16
N MET A 10 -17.88 -25.80 -3.22
CA MET A 10 -16.66 -26.59 -3.31
C MET A 10 -15.38 -25.74 -3.25
N ASN A 11 -15.48 -24.44 -2.94
CA ASN A 11 -14.30 -23.60 -2.82
C ASN A 11 -13.46 -23.97 -1.58
N PRO A 12 -12.13 -23.81 -1.67
CA PRO A 12 -11.29 -23.80 -0.50
C PRO A 12 -11.75 -22.72 0.48
N ARG A 13 -11.73 -23.05 1.76
CA ARG A 13 -12.03 -22.15 2.87
C ARG A 13 -11.18 -22.54 4.07
N GLU A 14 -10.85 -21.55 4.88
CA GLU A 14 -10.20 -21.76 6.16
C GLU A 14 -11.07 -22.64 7.07
N ARG A 15 -10.45 -23.62 7.73
CA ARG A 15 -11.12 -24.54 8.65
C ARG A 15 -10.90 -24.10 10.09
N GLY A 16 -11.92 -24.32 10.92
CA GLY A 16 -11.85 -24.11 12.37
C GLY A 16 -12.25 -22.70 12.80
N ILE A 17 -12.07 -22.44 14.10
CA ILE A 17 -12.50 -21.20 14.78
C ILE A 17 -11.33 -20.49 15.46
N ALA A 18 -10.08 -20.71 15.02
CA ALA A 18 -8.89 -20.18 15.70
C ALA A 18 -8.96 -18.65 15.92
N ASP A 19 -9.48 -17.93 14.94
CA ASP A 19 -9.66 -16.48 15.00
C ASP A 19 -10.70 -16.01 16.04
N THR A 20 -11.56 -16.89 16.57
CA THR A 20 -12.50 -16.52 17.64
C THR A 20 -11.83 -16.40 19.00
N GLN A 21 -10.56 -16.82 19.13
CA GLN A 21 -9.77 -16.66 20.36
C GLN A 21 -9.37 -15.20 20.61
N GLY A 22 -9.43 -14.34 19.57
CA GLY A 22 -9.10 -12.92 19.68
C GLY A 22 -7.61 -12.61 19.84
N ASP A 23 -6.74 -13.62 19.74
CA ASP A 23 -5.30 -13.50 19.90
C ASP A 23 -4.60 -12.70 18.79
N LEU A 24 -5.23 -12.61 17.62
CA LEU A 24 -4.81 -11.78 16.49
C LEU A 24 -5.74 -10.56 16.28
N ALA A 25 -6.66 -10.27 17.20
CA ALA A 25 -7.63 -9.21 16.99
C ALA A 25 -6.96 -7.83 16.96
N VAL A 26 -7.41 -6.96 16.04
CA VAL A 26 -6.91 -5.58 15.90
C VAL A 26 -8.07 -4.62 15.66
N GLU A 27 -7.94 -3.38 16.12
CA GLU A 27 -8.92 -2.33 15.84
C GLU A 27 -8.53 -1.55 14.58
N VAL A 28 -9.48 -1.39 13.65
CA VAL A 28 -9.33 -0.63 12.41
C VAL A 28 -10.60 0.19 12.18
N PHE A 29 -10.48 1.51 12.15
CA PHE A 29 -11.61 2.44 11.96
C PHE A 29 -12.80 2.18 12.90
N GLY A 30 -12.53 1.86 14.17
CA GLY A 30 -13.57 1.53 15.17
C GLY A 30 -14.16 0.13 15.04
N HIS A 31 -13.66 -0.71 14.12
CA HIS A 31 -14.05 -2.11 13.97
C HIS A 31 -12.97 -3.03 14.52
N THR A 32 -13.35 -3.96 15.40
CA THR A 32 -12.46 -5.06 15.82
C THR A 32 -12.42 -6.13 14.75
N LEU A 33 -11.31 -6.26 14.03
CA LEU A 33 -11.05 -7.34 13.08
C LEU A 33 -10.60 -8.60 13.82
N ASN A 34 -10.97 -9.76 13.29
CA ASN A 34 -10.56 -11.04 13.88
C ASN A 34 -9.07 -11.36 13.65
N ASN A 35 -8.47 -10.78 12.61
CA ASN A 35 -7.05 -10.89 12.32
C ASN A 35 -6.59 -9.70 11.45
N PRO A 36 -5.28 -9.38 11.41
CA PRO A 36 -4.75 -8.21 10.71
C PRO A 36 -4.26 -8.55 9.28
N ILE A 37 -4.62 -9.71 8.72
CA ILE A 37 -4.13 -10.14 7.41
C ILE A 37 -5.19 -9.84 6.34
N GLY A 38 -4.78 -9.10 5.31
CA GLY A 38 -5.66 -8.73 4.20
C GLY A 38 -5.21 -9.24 2.84
N THR A 39 -6.10 -9.26 1.86
CA THR A 39 -5.74 -9.42 0.44
C THR A 39 -5.57 -8.04 -0.20
N SER A 40 -4.48 -7.84 -0.94
CA SER A 40 -4.27 -6.56 -1.65
C SER A 40 -5.09 -6.48 -2.94
N ALA A 41 -5.38 -5.25 -3.40
CA ALA A 41 -6.04 -5.01 -4.67
C ALA A 41 -5.39 -5.74 -5.86
N GLY A 42 -6.20 -6.04 -6.87
CA GLY A 42 -5.78 -6.62 -8.13
C GLY A 42 -5.91 -8.14 -8.22
N ILE A 43 -6.20 -8.84 -7.11
CA ILE A 43 -6.62 -10.25 -7.13
C ILE A 43 -8.05 -10.34 -7.69
N ASP A 44 -8.95 -9.50 -7.16
CA ASP A 44 -10.33 -9.38 -7.62
C ASP A 44 -10.60 -7.94 -8.08
N LYS A 45 -10.41 -7.69 -9.37
CA LYS A 45 -10.57 -6.34 -9.94
C LYS A 45 -12.03 -5.92 -10.11
N GLY A 46 -12.91 -6.89 -10.35
CA GLY A 46 -14.31 -6.67 -10.70
C GLY A 46 -15.31 -6.93 -9.58
N ALA A 47 -14.82 -7.17 -8.35
CA ALA A 47 -15.60 -7.60 -7.18
C ALA A 47 -16.42 -8.88 -7.44
N GLU A 48 -15.82 -9.85 -8.13
CA GLU A 48 -16.46 -11.12 -8.49
C GLU A 48 -16.38 -12.19 -7.39
N ILE A 49 -15.37 -12.11 -6.52
CA ILE A 49 -15.06 -13.10 -5.49
C ILE A 49 -14.71 -12.51 -4.11
N PRO A 50 -15.32 -11.41 -3.60
CA PRO A 50 -15.00 -10.93 -2.26
C PRO A 50 -15.30 -11.97 -1.17
N THR A 51 -16.47 -12.62 -1.25
CA THR A 51 -16.88 -13.65 -0.29
C THR A 51 -15.92 -14.84 -0.28
N PRO A 52 -15.57 -15.47 -1.42
CA PRO A 52 -14.53 -16.49 -1.46
C PRO A 52 -13.19 -16.05 -0.86
N LEU A 53 -12.73 -14.82 -1.11
CA LEU A 53 -11.46 -14.32 -0.56
C LEU A 53 -11.53 -14.17 0.97
N PHE A 54 -12.65 -13.71 1.50
CA PHE A 54 -12.90 -13.73 2.94
C PHE A 54 -12.87 -15.17 3.47
N GLU A 55 -13.52 -16.13 2.80
CA GLU A 55 -13.53 -17.52 3.24
C GLU A 55 -12.14 -18.18 3.28
N LEU A 56 -11.14 -17.64 2.58
CA LEU A 56 -9.73 -18.05 2.72
C LEU A 56 -9.06 -17.56 4.03
N GLY A 57 -9.77 -16.81 4.87
CA GLY A 57 -9.33 -16.41 6.21
C GLY A 57 -8.90 -14.94 6.35
N ALA A 58 -9.07 -14.12 5.30
CA ALA A 58 -8.69 -12.71 5.32
C ALA A 58 -9.57 -11.89 6.30
N GLY A 59 -8.95 -11.03 7.10
CA GLY A 59 -9.62 -9.99 7.89
C GLY A 59 -10.03 -8.80 7.04
N VAL A 60 -9.26 -8.49 5.99
CA VAL A 60 -9.58 -7.43 5.01
C VAL A 60 -9.51 -7.97 3.58
N VAL A 61 -10.47 -7.63 2.74
CA VAL A 61 -10.40 -7.89 1.28
C VAL A 61 -10.45 -6.58 0.53
N GLU A 62 -9.39 -6.27 -0.23
CA GLU A 62 -9.35 -5.12 -1.15
C GLU A 62 -9.64 -5.56 -2.58
N VAL A 63 -10.76 -5.07 -3.15
CA VAL A 63 -11.12 -5.27 -4.57
C VAL A 63 -10.72 -4.07 -5.43
N GLY A 64 -10.68 -4.25 -6.75
CA GLY A 64 -10.26 -3.20 -7.71
C GLY A 64 -8.80 -3.33 -8.14
N ALA A 65 -8.16 -2.32 -8.72
CA ALA A 65 -8.68 -0.98 -8.96
C ALA A 65 -9.83 -0.94 -9.98
N VAL A 66 -10.89 -0.22 -9.61
CA VAL A 66 -12.05 0.07 -10.45
C VAL A 66 -11.86 1.46 -11.07
N THR A 67 -11.99 1.56 -12.39
CA THR A 67 -12.03 2.84 -13.11
C THR A 67 -13.47 3.28 -13.32
N LEU A 68 -13.72 4.58 -13.54
CA LEU A 68 -15.07 5.08 -13.83
C LEU A 68 -15.65 4.37 -15.06
N LEU A 69 -15.00 4.51 -16.21
CA LEU A 69 -15.38 3.86 -17.47
C LEU A 69 -14.66 2.52 -17.65
N PRO A 70 -15.23 1.56 -18.40
CA PRO A 70 -14.55 0.32 -18.75
C PRO A 70 -13.26 0.58 -19.55
N GLN A 71 -12.26 -0.26 -19.35
CA GLN A 71 -11.05 -0.27 -20.17
C GLN A 71 -10.34 -1.64 -20.12
N GLU A 72 -9.79 -2.05 -21.26
CA GLU A 72 -9.11 -3.36 -21.42
C GLU A 72 -7.78 -3.46 -20.65
N GLY A 73 -7.16 -2.32 -20.33
CA GLY A 73 -5.78 -2.22 -19.84
C GLY A 73 -4.74 -2.30 -20.96
N ASN A 74 -3.48 -2.58 -20.61
CA ASN A 74 -2.39 -2.68 -21.60
C ASN A 74 -2.43 -4.03 -22.35
N PRO A 75 -1.84 -4.11 -23.57
CA PRO A 75 -1.82 -5.34 -24.37
C PRO A 75 -1.18 -6.55 -23.64
N LYS A 76 -1.64 -7.77 -23.97
CA LYS A 76 -1.06 -9.02 -23.46
C LYS A 76 0.16 -9.44 -24.32
N PRO A 77 1.16 -10.17 -23.76
CA PRO A 77 1.31 -10.56 -22.35
C PRO A 77 1.68 -9.38 -21.45
N ARG A 78 1.15 -9.39 -20.21
CA ARG A 78 1.23 -8.26 -19.25
C ARG A 78 1.46 -8.68 -17.81
N VAL A 79 1.71 -9.95 -17.58
CA VAL A 79 2.08 -10.53 -16.28
C VAL A 79 3.07 -11.65 -16.53
N PHE A 80 4.16 -11.63 -15.77
CA PHE A 80 5.29 -12.52 -15.91
C PHE A 80 5.63 -13.05 -14.53
N ARG A 81 5.80 -14.36 -14.41
CA ARG A 81 6.20 -15.01 -13.16
C ARG A 81 7.70 -15.26 -13.22
N LEU A 82 8.36 -15.08 -12.08
CA LEU A 82 9.73 -15.49 -11.84
C LEU A 82 9.67 -16.56 -10.74
N PRO A 83 9.37 -17.84 -11.08
CA PRO A 83 9.23 -18.90 -10.11
C PRO A 83 10.44 -19.07 -9.19
N SER A 84 11.66 -18.92 -9.70
CA SER A 84 12.87 -19.02 -8.88
C SER A 84 12.91 -18.01 -7.73
N GLN A 85 12.19 -16.89 -7.88
CA GLN A 85 12.19 -15.75 -6.97
C GLN A 85 10.89 -15.56 -6.20
N ASN A 86 9.88 -16.41 -6.44
CA ASN A 86 8.50 -16.19 -5.99
C ASN A 86 8.01 -14.76 -6.29
N ALA A 87 8.34 -14.24 -7.48
CA ALA A 87 8.10 -12.84 -7.84
C ALA A 87 7.31 -12.69 -9.14
N LEU A 88 6.67 -11.53 -9.30
CA LEU A 88 5.87 -11.18 -10.47
C LEU A 88 6.31 -9.83 -11.01
N ILE A 89 6.34 -9.71 -12.34
CA ILE A 89 6.34 -8.42 -13.04
C ILE A 89 5.00 -8.28 -13.73
N ASN A 90 4.34 -7.14 -13.60
CA ASN A 90 3.08 -6.88 -14.29
C ASN A 90 2.98 -5.46 -14.84
N ARG A 91 2.26 -5.34 -15.94
CA ARG A 91 1.94 -4.07 -16.60
C ARG A 91 0.47 -3.98 -16.98
N TYR A 92 -0.44 -4.34 -16.08
CA TYR A 92 -1.87 -4.42 -16.40
C TYR A 92 -2.49 -3.11 -16.92
N GLY A 93 -2.12 -1.95 -16.36
CA GLY A 93 -2.68 -0.65 -16.77
C GLY A 93 -4.18 -0.50 -16.46
N PHE A 94 -4.60 -0.90 -15.25
CA PHE A 94 -6.00 -0.80 -14.78
C PHE A 94 -7.04 -1.40 -15.73
N ASN A 95 -6.90 -2.66 -16.13
CA ASN A 95 -8.02 -3.35 -16.78
C ASN A 95 -9.22 -3.45 -15.82
N SER A 96 -10.38 -2.94 -16.23
CA SER A 96 -11.56 -2.72 -15.38
C SER A 96 -12.81 -2.73 -16.26
N GLU A 97 -13.90 -3.27 -15.73
CA GLU A 97 -15.19 -3.31 -16.42
C GLU A 97 -16.04 -2.06 -16.17
N GLY A 98 -15.49 -1.05 -15.48
CA GLY A 98 -16.17 0.19 -15.14
C GLY A 98 -16.90 0.15 -13.80
N ALA A 99 -17.07 1.32 -13.19
CA ALA A 99 -17.61 1.46 -11.84
C ALA A 99 -19.07 1.04 -11.74
N GLU A 100 -19.86 1.28 -12.79
CA GLU A 100 -21.28 0.92 -12.83
C GLU A 100 -21.49 -0.59 -12.78
N LEU A 101 -20.76 -1.36 -13.60
CA LEU A 101 -20.90 -2.82 -13.60
C LEU A 101 -20.44 -3.43 -12.27
N VAL A 102 -19.32 -2.95 -11.73
CA VAL A 102 -18.83 -3.38 -10.41
C VAL A 102 -19.84 -3.05 -9.31
N ALA A 103 -20.42 -1.85 -9.33
CA ALA A 103 -21.47 -1.46 -8.39
C ALA A 103 -22.71 -2.37 -8.49
N SER A 104 -23.12 -2.77 -9.71
CA SER A 104 -24.24 -3.69 -9.88
C SER A 104 -24.01 -5.06 -9.23
N ARG A 105 -22.78 -5.58 -9.28
CA ARG A 105 -22.40 -6.85 -8.62
C ARG A 105 -22.35 -6.72 -7.11
N LEU A 106 -21.77 -5.63 -6.62
CA LEU A 106 -21.73 -5.34 -5.19
C LEU A 106 -23.16 -5.16 -4.62
N ARG A 107 -24.04 -4.48 -5.36
CA ARG A 107 -25.47 -4.37 -5.05
C ARG A 107 -26.13 -5.74 -4.94
N GLN A 108 -25.94 -6.60 -5.95
CA GLN A 108 -26.50 -7.94 -5.94
C GLN A 108 -25.99 -8.74 -4.72
N ARG A 109 -24.70 -8.65 -4.41
CA ARG A 109 -24.12 -9.30 -3.22
C ARG A 109 -24.77 -8.86 -1.91
N VAL A 110 -25.06 -7.56 -1.76
CA VAL A 110 -25.79 -7.02 -0.59
C VAL A 110 -27.23 -7.54 -0.54
N ARG A 111 -27.96 -7.52 -1.66
CA ARG A 111 -29.34 -8.03 -1.73
C ARG A 111 -29.43 -9.53 -1.45
N GLU A 112 -28.52 -10.33 -1.98
CA GLU A 112 -28.44 -11.76 -1.69
C GLU A 112 -28.12 -12.04 -0.22
N PHE A 113 -27.32 -11.19 0.42
CA PHE A 113 -27.11 -11.26 1.86
C PHE A 113 -28.38 -10.88 2.63
N ALA A 114 -29.04 -9.77 2.28
CA ALA A 114 -30.29 -9.32 2.88
C ALA A 114 -31.36 -10.42 2.84
N TYR A 115 -31.49 -11.09 1.69
CA TYR A 115 -32.41 -12.21 1.51
C TYR A 115 -32.09 -13.39 2.44
N ARG A 116 -30.81 -13.78 2.52
CA ARG A 116 -30.37 -14.90 3.38
C ARG A 116 -30.63 -14.65 4.86
N ILE A 117 -30.62 -13.39 5.31
CA ILE A 117 -30.92 -13.02 6.70
C ILE A 117 -32.41 -12.66 6.92
N GLY A 118 -33.26 -12.85 5.91
CA GLY A 118 -34.72 -12.67 6.02
C GLY A 118 -35.24 -11.25 5.82
N LEU A 119 -34.43 -10.32 5.32
CA LEU A 119 -34.85 -8.92 5.08
C LEU A 119 -35.56 -8.70 3.73
N GLY A 120 -35.35 -9.57 2.74
CA GLY A 120 -35.90 -9.44 1.39
C GLY A 120 -34.86 -9.18 0.30
N LEU A 121 -35.32 -8.85 -0.92
CA LEU A 121 -34.49 -8.61 -2.11
C LEU A 121 -34.68 -7.22 -2.74
N ASP A 122 -35.58 -6.42 -2.18
CA ASP A 122 -35.92 -5.10 -2.71
C ASP A 122 -34.91 -4.01 -2.29
N GLU A 123 -35.20 -2.78 -2.69
CA GLU A 123 -34.36 -1.61 -2.38
C GLU A 123 -34.39 -1.25 -0.90
N ASP A 124 -35.49 -1.53 -0.18
CA ASP A 124 -35.58 -1.30 1.25
C ASP A 124 -34.67 -2.27 2.02
N ALA A 125 -34.69 -3.56 1.64
CA ALA A 125 -33.80 -4.57 2.18
C ALA A 125 -32.32 -4.23 1.93
N GLU A 126 -31.97 -3.74 0.73
CA GLU A 126 -30.63 -3.22 0.44
C GLU A 126 -30.27 -2.08 1.41
N ARG A 127 -31.14 -1.07 1.54
CA ARG A 127 -30.92 0.10 2.39
C ARG A 127 -30.73 -0.28 3.86
N ARG A 128 -31.56 -1.18 4.38
CA ARG A 128 -31.49 -1.68 5.77
C ARG A 128 -30.15 -2.35 6.07
N VAL A 129 -29.63 -3.17 5.17
CA VAL A 129 -28.28 -3.76 5.31
C VAL A 129 -27.21 -2.67 5.28
N LEU A 130 -27.28 -1.75 4.32
CA LEU A 130 -26.31 -0.67 4.18
C LEU A 130 -26.28 0.27 5.39
N ASP A 131 -27.44 0.52 6.01
CA ASP A 131 -27.58 1.35 7.22
C ASP A 131 -27.25 0.60 8.53
N GLY A 132 -26.81 -0.66 8.43
CA GLY A 132 -26.21 -1.42 9.53
C GLY A 132 -27.18 -2.27 10.33
N GLU A 133 -28.43 -2.46 9.89
CA GLU A 133 -29.41 -3.29 10.60
C GLU A 133 -28.96 -4.75 10.76
N ALA A 134 -28.13 -5.23 9.84
CA ALA A 134 -27.56 -6.57 9.89
C ALA A 134 -26.48 -6.76 10.98
N GLY A 135 -26.04 -5.70 11.67
CA GLY A 135 -25.03 -5.78 12.73
C GLY A 135 -23.63 -6.17 12.25
N VAL A 136 -23.36 -6.04 10.95
CA VAL A 136 -22.05 -6.30 10.31
C VAL A 136 -21.65 -5.13 9.43
N PRO A 137 -20.34 -4.92 9.17
CA PRO A 137 -19.90 -3.91 8.21
C PRO A 137 -20.55 -4.14 6.83
N PRO A 138 -21.16 -3.12 6.21
CA PRO A 138 -21.97 -3.28 5.00
C PRO A 138 -21.16 -3.66 3.76
N GLY A 139 -19.84 -3.41 3.74
CA GLY A 139 -18.96 -3.86 2.66
C GLY A 139 -18.63 -5.35 2.80
N SER A 140 -18.07 -5.77 3.94
CA SER A 140 -17.67 -7.16 4.15
C SER A 140 -18.85 -8.11 4.28
N LEU A 141 -19.97 -7.63 4.84
CA LEU A 141 -21.14 -8.42 5.23
C LEU A 141 -20.80 -9.53 6.25
N LEU A 142 -19.70 -9.36 6.98
CA LEU A 142 -19.16 -10.34 7.92
C LEU A 142 -18.63 -9.64 9.17
N LYS A 143 -19.01 -10.13 10.35
CA LYS A 143 -18.47 -9.63 11.62
C LYS A 143 -16.96 -9.83 11.68
N GLY A 144 -16.25 -8.81 12.15
CA GLY A 144 -14.81 -8.83 12.35
C GLY A 144 -13.99 -8.80 11.06
N ARG A 145 -14.58 -8.31 9.96
CA ARG A 145 -13.95 -8.20 8.65
C ARG A 145 -14.35 -6.90 7.96
N LEU A 146 -13.48 -6.37 7.10
CA LEU A 146 -13.76 -5.18 6.31
C LEU A 146 -13.47 -5.41 4.82
N MET A 147 -14.28 -4.83 3.95
CA MET A 147 -14.03 -4.81 2.52
C MET A 147 -13.61 -3.41 2.07
N ALA A 148 -12.47 -3.35 1.39
CA ALA A 148 -11.99 -2.15 0.73
C ALA A 148 -12.32 -2.19 -0.76
N VAL A 149 -12.78 -1.07 -1.33
CA VAL A 149 -12.97 -0.92 -2.78
C VAL A 149 -11.99 0.14 -3.28
N GLN A 150 -11.06 -0.28 -4.12
CA GLN A 150 -10.05 0.60 -4.70
C GLN A 150 -10.55 1.21 -6.01
N VAL A 151 -10.42 2.53 -6.13
CA VAL A 151 -10.75 3.29 -7.34
C VAL A 151 -9.50 3.91 -7.97
N ALA A 152 -9.54 4.15 -9.28
CA ALA A 152 -8.48 4.79 -10.05
C ALA A 152 -9.05 5.62 -11.22
N LYS A 153 -8.24 6.56 -11.74
CA LYS A 153 -8.59 7.29 -12.98
C LYS A 153 -8.57 6.38 -14.20
N ASN A 154 -9.35 6.75 -15.22
CA ASN A 154 -9.24 6.14 -16.53
C ASN A 154 -7.90 6.47 -17.20
N LYS A 155 -7.44 5.60 -18.11
CA LYS A 155 -6.19 5.80 -18.87
C LYS A 155 -6.24 7.06 -19.74
N THR A 156 -7.40 7.37 -20.31
CA THR A 156 -7.64 8.50 -21.21
C THR A 156 -7.72 9.85 -20.50
N THR A 157 -7.94 9.84 -19.18
CA THR A 157 -7.98 11.05 -18.37
C THR A 157 -6.57 11.54 -18.13
N SER A 158 -6.23 12.72 -18.65
CA SER A 158 -4.91 13.34 -18.47
C SER A 158 -4.66 13.65 -17.00
N GLU A 159 -3.49 13.28 -16.49
CA GLU A 159 -3.03 13.64 -15.14
C GLU A 159 -2.82 15.15 -14.95
N ASN A 160 -2.65 15.90 -16.04
CA ASN A 160 -2.49 17.36 -15.99
C ASN A 160 -3.83 18.09 -15.87
N ASP A 161 -4.97 17.40 -16.10
CA ASP A 161 -6.31 17.93 -15.84
C ASP A 161 -6.79 17.39 -14.50
N ILE A 162 -6.34 18.03 -13.42
CA ILE A 162 -6.67 17.61 -12.05
C ILE A 162 -8.17 17.58 -11.79
N ASP A 163 -8.95 18.47 -12.43
CA ASP A 163 -10.40 18.47 -12.25
C ASP A 163 -11.04 17.26 -12.94
N ALA A 164 -10.55 16.84 -14.12
CA ALA A 164 -10.98 15.58 -14.72
C ALA A 164 -10.58 14.36 -13.90
N VAL A 165 -9.37 14.36 -13.33
CA VAL A 165 -8.93 13.30 -12.42
C VAL A 165 -9.88 13.24 -11.22
N VAL A 166 -10.13 14.35 -10.52
CA VAL A 166 -11.08 14.41 -9.40
C VAL A 166 -12.46 13.90 -9.82
N ARG A 167 -12.97 14.32 -10.99
CA ARG A 167 -14.27 13.85 -11.52
C ARG A 167 -14.31 12.33 -11.72
N ASP A 168 -13.26 11.72 -12.28
CA ASP A 168 -13.19 10.26 -12.45
C ASP A 168 -13.33 9.54 -11.11
N TYR A 169 -12.51 9.93 -10.13
CA TYR A 169 -12.52 9.31 -8.80
C TYR A 169 -13.82 9.55 -8.06
N ALA A 170 -14.29 10.81 -8.00
CA ALA A 170 -15.51 11.17 -7.29
C ALA A 170 -16.75 10.50 -7.88
N THR A 171 -16.84 10.39 -9.20
CA THR A 171 -17.96 9.72 -9.87
C THR A 171 -17.89 8.21 -9.66
N ALA A 172 -16.71 7.59 -9.77
CA ALA A 172 -16.54 6.17 -9.45
C ALA A 172 -16.94 5.86 -8.00
N VAL A 173 -16.55 6.71 -7.05
CA VAL A 173 -16.97 6.65 -5.64
C VAL A 173 -18.49 6.74 -5.49
N GLY A 174 -19.17 7.57 -6.28
CA GLY A 174 -20.63 7.64 -6.32
C GLY A 174 -21.30 6.31 -6.68
N TYR A 175 -20.69 5.50 -7.54
CA TYR A 175 -21.19 4.17 -7.89
C TYR A 175 -20.90 3.11 -6.82
N VAL A 176 -19.63 2.98 -6.40
CA VAL A 176 -19.19 1.83 -5.60
C VAL A 176 -19.14 2.11 -4.09
N GLY A 177 -19.15 3.37 -3.69
CA GLY A 177 -18.79 3.76 -2.32
C GLY A 177 -19.77 3.28 -1.25
N LYS A 178 -21.07 3.21 -1.54
CA LYS A 178 -22.05 2.69 -0.57
C LYS A 178 -21.83 1.22 -0.19
N TYR A 179 -21.14 0.46 -1.06
CA TYR A 179 -20.88 -0.97 -0.86
C TYR A 179 -19.49 -1.27 -0.27
N ALA A 180 -18.75 -0.24 0.16
CA ALA A 180 -17.42 -0.40 0.74
C ALA A 180 -17.46 -0.12 2.26
N ASP A 181 -16.57 -0.75 3.01
CA ASP A 181 -16.23 -0.28 4.37
C ASP A 181 -15.08 0.74 4.31
N ILE A 182 -14.20 0.58 3.31
CA ILE A 182 -13.05 1.46 3.06
C ILE A 182 -13.00 1.78 1.56
N LEU A 183 -12.91 3.05 1.18
CA LEU A 183 -12.57 3.47 -0.18
C LEU A 183 -11.07 3.72 -0.27
N VAL A 184 -10.44 3.17 -1.31
CA VAL A 184 -9.01 3.35 -1.53
C VAL A 184 -8.76 4.13 -2.83
N VAL A 185 -8.07 5.26 -2.72
CA VAL A 185 -7.62 6.07 -3.86
C VAL A 185 -6.26 5.57 -4.34
N ASN A 186 -6.16 5.03 -5.56
CA ASN A 186 -4.90 4.51 -6.09
C ASN A 186 -4.15 5.51 -6.96
N VAL A 187 -3.11 6.14 -6.40
CA VAL A 187 -2.21 7.06 -7.12
C VAL A 187 -0.82 6.47 -7.41
N SER A 188 -0.65 5.15 -7.23
CA SER A 188 0.69 4.54 -7.09
C SER A 188 1.08 3.49 -8.14
N SER A 189 0.16 3.12 -9.03
CA SER A 189 0.45 2.17 -10.12
C SER A 189 1.58 2.68 -11.03
N PRO A 190 2.65 1.89 -11.27
CA PRO A 190 3.68 2.25 -12.25
C PRO A 190 3.24 2.07 -13.71
N ASN A 191 2.06 1.47 -13.93
CA ASN A 191 1.61 0.97 -15.22
C ASN A 191 0.65 1.91 -15.96
N THR A 192 0.32 3.03 -15.32
CA THR A 192 -0.50 4.11 -15.87
C THR A 192 0.39 5.35 -15.95
N PRO A 193 0.74 5.83 -17.16
CA PRO A 193 1.59 7.02 -17.32
C PRO A 193 1.09 8.21 -16.49
N GLY A 194 2.04 8.97 -15.94
CA GLY A 194 1.77 10.16 -15.14
C GLY A 194 1.09 9.94 -13.79
N LEU A 195 0.51 8.77 -13.50
CA LEU A 195 -0.30 8.60 -12.28
C LEU A 195 0.45 8.93 -10.99
N ARG A 196 1.74 8.57 -10.91
CA ARG A 196 2.57 8.81 -9.72
C ARG A 196 2.90 10.27 -9.48
N THR A 197 2.82 11.13 -10.50
CA THR A 197 3.04 12.58 -10.32
C THR A 197 1.91 13.22 -9.51
N LEU A 198 0.74 12.58 -9.44
CA LEU A 198 -0.37 12.98 -8.58
C LEU A 198 -0.05 12.85 -7.08
N GLN A 199 1.09 12.25 -6.69
CA GLN A 199 1.53 12.17 -5.29
C GLN A 199 2.26 13.45 -4.81
N ASN A 200 2.46 14.43 -5.69
CA ASN A 200 2.90 15.76 -5.26
C ASN A 200 1.81 16.41 -4.38
N VAL A 201 2.23 17.24 -3.42
CA VAL A 201 1.35 17.73 -2.34
C VAL A 201 0.07 18.38 -2.87
N GLU A 202 0.16 19.42 -3.70
CA GLU A 202 -1.01 20.14 -4.22
C GLU A 202 -2.02 19.26 -4.99
N PRO A 203 -1.62 18.49 -6.03
CA PRO A 203 -2.58 17.68 -6.78
C PRO A 203 -3.13 16.54 -5.92
N LEU A 204 -2.32 15.98 -5.01
CA LEU A 204 -2.78 14.95 -4.09
C LEU A 204 -3.84 15.50 -3.15
N THR A 205 -3.60 16.64 -2.50
CA THR A 205 -4.56 17.26 -1.57
C THR A 205 -5.87 17.57 -2.27
N ARG A 206 -5.85 18.12 -3.49
CA ARG A 206 -7.06 18.39 -4.27
C ARG A 206 -7.83 17.12 -4.62
N LEU A 207 -7.12 16.09 -5.10
CA LEU A 207 -7.72 14.79 -5.41
C LEU A 207 -8.40 14.17 -4.19
N LEU A 208 -7.66 14.07 -3.08
CA LEU A 208 -8.16 13.45 -1.86
C LEU A 208 -9.34 14.24 -1.27
N SER A 209 -9.28 15.57 -1.26
CA SER A 209 -10.38 16.42 -0.79
C SER A 209 -11.67 16.24 -1.61
N GLY A 210 -11.53 16.09 -2.93
CA GLY A 210 -12.63 15.79 -3.84
C GLY A 210 -13.26 14.43 -3.54
N VAL A 211 -12.44 13.41 -3.30
CA VAL A 211 -12.92 12.06 -2.93
C VAL A 211 -13.60 12.05 -1.56
N VAL A 212 -13.01 12.68 -0.54
CA VAL A 212 -13.61 12.79 0.80
C VAL A 212 -14.96 13.51 0.72
N SER A 213 -15.06 14.55 -0.11
CA SER A 213 -16.33 15.25 -0.38
C SER A 213 -17.36 14.35 -1.06
N ALA A 214 -16.94 13.49 -2.00
CA ALA A 214 -17.83 12.52 -2.64
C ALA A 214 -18.32 11.46 -1.64
N VAL A 215 -17.44 10.94 -0.78
CA VAL A 215 -17.79 9.96 0.27
C VAL A 215 -18.80 10.54 1.27
N LYS A 216 -18.63 11.81 1.68
CA LYS A 216 -19.59 12.49 2.57
C LYS A 216 -21.00 12.57 1.98
N LYS A 217 -21.13 12.59 0.66
CA LYS A 217 -22.42 12.67 -0.06
C LYS A 217 -23.09 11.31 -0.30
N ILE A 218 -22.42 10.18 -0.01
CA ILE A 218 -23.01 8.85 -0.19
C ILE A 218 -24.26 8.72 0.67
N ASP A 219 -25.36 8.19 0.13
CA ASP A 219 -26.56 7.90 0.92
C ASP A 219 -26.40 6.58 1.71
N ARG A 220 -25.93 6.71 2.96
CA ARG A 220 -25.76 5.64 3.96
C ARG A 220 -25.53 6.25 5.34
N LYS A 221 -26.04 5.64 6.41
CA LYS A 221 -25.89 6.11 7.80
C LYS A 221 -24.42 6.24 8.22
N THR A 222 -23.62 5.21 8.01
CA THR A 222 -22.18 5.22 8.29
C THR A 222 -21.42 5.45 7.01
N LYS A 223 -20.44 6.36 6.98
CA LYS A 223 -19.62 6.56 5.78
C LYS A 223 -18.44 5.57 5.78
N PRO A 224 -18.03 5.05 4.62
CA PRO A 224 -16.78 4.30 4.53
C PRO A 224 -15.58 5.19 4.87
N ALA A 225 -14.54 4.59 5.46
CA ALA A 225 -13.26 5.27 5.65
C ALA A 225 -12.58 5.52 4.30
N VAL A 226 -11.78 6.58 4.18
CA VAL A 226 -11.01 6.89 2.97
C VAL A 226 -9.54 6.62 3.22
N MET A 227 -8.90 5.89 2.31
CA MET A 227 -7.46 5.66 2.30
C MET A 227 -6.84 6.02 0.97
N VAL A 228 -5.54 6.33 0.95
CA VAL A 228 -4.75 6.50 -0.27
C VAL A 228 -3.66 5.44 -0.35
N LYS A 229 -3.48 4.83 -1.52
CA LYS A 229 -2.42 3.85 -1.77
C LYS A 229 -1.25 4.49 -2.48
N VAL A 230 -0.09 4.47 -1.84
CA VAL A 230 1.12 5.20 -2.23
C VAL A 230 2.19 4.27 -2.76
N SER A 231 3.04 4.79 -3.65
CA SER A 231 4.05 3.98 -4.32
C SER A 231 5.26 3.79 -3.40
N PRO A 232 5.94 2.62 -3.46
CA PRO A 232 7.12 2.40 -2.65
C PRO A 232 8.33 3.19 -3.19
N ASP A 233 8.23 3.74 -4.41
CA ASP A 233 9.33 4.40 -5.13
C ASP A 233 9.54 5.86 -4.69
N GLU A 234 8.66 6.38 -3.84
CA GLU A 234 8.61 7.74 -3.31
C GLU A 234 9.00 7.64 -1.82
N ASP A 235 10.29 7.44 -1.59
CA ASP A 235 10.86 7.03 -0.29
C ASP A 235 11.79 8.07 0.36
N SER A 236 11.90 9.26 -0.24
CA SER A 236 12.60 10.39 0.38
C SER A 236 11.75 11.00 1.51
N GLU A 237 12.43 11.56 2.52
CA GLU A 237 11.75 12.18 3.66
C GLU A 237 10.80 13.33 3.24
N SER A 238 11.19 14.13 2.25
CA SER A 238 10.37 15.24 1.75
C SER A 238 9.13 14.77 1.01
N GLN A 239 9.23 13.70 0.21
CA GLN A 239 8.09 13.11 -0.49
C GLN A 239 7.10 12.50 0.51
N ILE A 240 7.60 11.74 1.48
CA ILE A 240 6.75 11.13 2.51
C ILE A 240 6.06 12.21 3.34
N ALA A 241 6.78 13.26 3.77
CA ALA A 241 6.21 14.36 4.53
C ALA A 241 5.09 15.07 3.74
N GLY A 242 5.32 15.37 2.47
CA GLY A 242 4.30 16.01 1.63
C GLY A 242 3.06 15.15 1.39
N ILE A 243 3.22 13.83 1.26
CA ILE A 243 2.08 12.90 1.19
C ILE A 243 1.31 12.87 2.52
N CYS A 244 2.01 12.87 3.66
CA CYS A 244 1.38 12.88 4.98
C CYS A 244 0.62 14.18 5.24
N GLU A 245 1.17 15.32 4.81
CA GLU A 245 0.49 16.63 4.82
C GLU A 245 -0.81 16.57 4.02
N ALA A 246 -0.77 16.09 2.76
CA ALA A 246 -1.97 15.93 1.95
C ALA A 246 -3.02 15.01 2.58
N VAL A 247 -2.60 13.94 3.26
CA VAL A 247 -3.50 13.02 3.99
C VAL A 247 -4.19 13.72 5.16
N TRP A 248 -3.46 14.56 5.90
CA TRP A 248 -4.04 15.35 6.99
C TRP A 248 -5.00 16.41 6.46
N ASP A 249 -4.58 17.23 5.50
CA ASP A 249 -5.33 18.37 4.98
C ASP A 249 -6.63 17.96 4.27
N SER A 250 -6.60 16.83 3.57
CA SER A 250 -7.78 16.33 2.86
C SER A 250 -8.80 15.63 3.75
N GLY A 251 -8.43 15.28 4.99
CA GLY A 251 -9.27 14.51 5.90
C GLY A 251 -9.35 13.01 5.57
N VAL A 252 -8.35 12.46 4.88
CA VAL A 252 -8.22 11.02 4.62
C VAL A 252 -7.91 10.28 5.93
N ASP A 253 -8.49 9.10 6.12
CA ASP A 253 -8.41 8.35 7.39
C ASP A 253 -7.15 7.46 7.50
N GLY A 254 -6.52 7.13 6.37
CA GLY A 254 -5.31 6.31 6.38
C GLY A 254 -4.55 6.19 5.06
N VAL A 255 -3.44 5.47 5.10
CA VAL A 255 -2.54 5.23 3.97
C VAL A 255 -2.32 3.72 3.79
N ILE A 256 -2.34 3.26 2.55
CA ILE A 256 -1.78 1.94 2.19
C ILE A 256 -0.36 2.18 1.68
N VAL A 257 0.63 1.82 2.50
CA VAL A 257 2.05 1.94 2.18
C VAL A 257 2.47 0.78 1.30
N GLY A 258 2.80 1.11 0.06
CA GLY A 258 3.35 0.17 -0.91
C GLY A 258 2.43 -0.09 -2.10
N ASN A 259 3.09 -0.51 -3.16
CA ASN A 259 2.54 -1.00 -4.42
C ASN A 259 3.70 -1.75 -5.09
N THR A 260 3.57 -2.18 -6.34
CA THR A 260 4.70 -2.71 -7.11
C THR A 260 5.77 -1.64 -7.34
N THR A 261 7.05 -2.04 -7.40
CA THR A 261 8.19 -1.13 -7.65
C THR A 261 8.66 -1.18 -9.10
N LYS A 262 9.15 -0.08 -9.65
CA LYS A 262 9.86 -0.09 -10.95
C LYS A 262 11.28 -0.64 -10.83
N LYS A 263 11.84 -0.69 -9.62
CA LYS A 263 13.16 -1.28 -9.36
C LYS A 263 13.15 -2.78 -9.68
N ARG A 264 14.32 -3.34 -9.97
CA ARG A 264 14.54 -4.78 -10.16
C ARG A 264 15.52 -5.21 -9.07
N PRO A 265 15.01 -5.64 -7.90
CA PRO A 265 15.87 -5.99 -6.78
C PRO A 265 16.69 -7.25 -7.07
N ASP A 266 17.82 -7.37 -6.38
CA ASP A 266 18.67 -8.56 -6.49
C ASP A 266 17.90 -9.83 -6.13
N PRO A 267 18.20 -10.97 -6.79
CA PRO A 267 17.65 -12.27 -6.43
C PRO A 267 17.88 -12.66 -4.97
N LEU A 268 16.99 -13.48 -4.43
CA LEU A 268 17.13 -14.14 -3.13
C LEU A 268 17.42 -15.64 -3.33
N PRO A 269 18.37 -16.22 -2.58
CA PRO A 269 19.35 -15.55 -1.73
C PRO A 269 20.32 -14.68 -2.54
N LYS A 270 20.97 -13.70 -1.90
CA LYS A 270 21.91 -12.78 -2.56
C LYS A 270 23.02 -13.57 -3.28
N GLY A 271 23.28 -13.22 -4.54
CA GLY A 271 24.23 -13.91 -5.40
C GLY A 271 23.65 -15.11 -6.17
N TYR A 272 22.36 -15.40 -6.01
CA TYR A 272 21.67 -16.41 -6.83
C TYR A 272 21.69 -16.01 -8.31
N LEU A 273 22.19 -16.93 -9.15
CA LEU A 273 22.20 -16.77 -10.60
C LEU A 273 20.84 -17.19 -11.16
N LEU A 274 20.11 -16.22 -11.72
CA LEU A 274 18.81 -16.48 -12.34
C LEU A 274 18.95 -17.34 -13.59
N PRO A 275 17.99 -18.25 -13.85
CA PRO A 275 17.85 -18.87 -15.17
C PRO A 275 17.76 -17.81 -16.27
N GLU A 276 18.41 -18.05 -17.42
CA GLU A 276 18.46 -17.07 -18.52
C GLU A 276 17.05 -16.61 -18.96
N SER A 277 16.09 -17.53 -18.96
CA SER A 277 14.68 -17.23 -19.25
C SER A 277 14.08 -16.22 -18.26
N GLU A 278 14.33 -16.35 -16.96
CA GLU A 278 13.84 -15.41 -15.95
C GLU A 278 14.64 -14.10 -15.94
N ALA A 279 15.95 -14.15 -16.24
CA ALA A 279 16.77 -12.96 -16.40
C ALA A 279 16.25 -12.06 -17.55
N LYS A 280 15.82 -12.65 -18.66
CA LYS A 280 15.15 -11.91 -19.76
C LYS A 280 13.84 -11.27 -19.30
N LEU A 281 13.06 -11.94 -18.44
CA LEU A 281 11.82 -11.38 -17.90
C LEU A 281 12.05 -10.17 -17.00
N LEU A 282 13.22 -10.00 -16.36
CA LEU A 282 13.51 -8.80 -15.58
C LEU A 282 13.55 -7.52 -16.43
N LEU A 283 13.84 -7.66 -17.73
CA LEU A 283 13.84 -6.55 -18.70
C LEU A 283 12.43 -6.10 -19.08
N GLU A 284 11.40 -6.88 -18.75
CA GLU A 284 10.01 -6.53 -19.04
C GLU A 284 9.60 -5.25 -18.32
N GLN A 285 8.87 -4.38 -19.03
CA GLN A 285 8.30 -3.19 -18.42
C GLN A 285 7.20 -3.54 -17.43
N GLY A 286 7.09 -2.73 -16.37
CA GLY A 286 6.03 -2.80 -15.38
C GLY A 286 6.54 -2.83 -13.95
N GLY A 287 5.60 -3.03 -13.03
CA GLY A 287 5.86 -3.13 -11.61
C GLY A 287 6.29 -4.54 -11.18
N TYR A 288 7.37 -4.62 -10.43
CA TYR A 288 7.85 -5.81 -9.74
C TYR A 288 7.14 -5.98 -8.39
N SER A 289 6.84 -7.22 -8.01
CA SER A 289 6.34 -7.61 -6.69
C SER A 289 6.91 -8.97 -6.29
N GLY A 290 7.33 -9.11 -5.04
CA GLY A 290 7.93 -10.36 -4.55
C GLY A 290 8.52 -10.19 -3.15
N PRO A 291 9.02 -11.29 -2.55
CA PRO A 291 9.66 -11.30 -1.23
C PRO A 291 10.75 -10.23 -1.04
N GLN A 292 11.48 -9.91 -2.12
CA GLN A 292 12.57 -8.94 -2.20
C GLN A 292 12.15 -7.51 -1.80
N MET A 293 10.85 -7.21 -1.80
CA MET A 293 10.35 -5.89 -1.42
C MET A 293 10.23 -5.70 0.09
N PHE A 294 10.26 -6.77 0.87
CA PHE A 294 9.87 -6.75 2.28
C PHE A 294 10.63 -5.73 3.11
N GLU A 295 11.96 -5.77 3.10
CA GLU A 295 12.82 -4.87 3.88
C GLU A 295 12.53 -3.39 3.58
N ARG A 296 12.30 -3.08 2.29
CA ARG A 296 11.98 -1.73 1.87
C ARG A 296 10.57 -1.32 2.32
N THR A 297 9.60 -2.21 2.20
CA THR A 297 8.23 -1.97 2.69
C THR A 297 8.24 -1.74 4.20
N LEU A 298 9.01 -2.53 4.96
CA LEU A 298 9.17 -2.39 6.41
C LEU A 298 9.75 -1.02 6.78
N ALA A 299 10.87 -0.64 6.17
CA ALA A 299 11.48 0.67 6.39
C ALA A 299 10.52 1.82 6.04
N LEU A 300 9.77 1.69 4.94
CA LEU A 300 8.83 2.71 4.50
C LEU A 300 7.64 2.84 5.47
N VAL A 301 7.10 1.73 5.98
CA VAL A 301 6.03 1.75 6.99
C VAL A 301 6.49 2.51 8.24
N SER A 302 7.69 2.24 8.75
CA SER A 302 8.24 2.96 9.90
C SER A 302 8.35 4.47 9.65
N LYS A 303 8.78 4.88 8.45
CA LYS A 303 8.86 6.30 8.08
C LYS A 303 7.49 6.97 8.01
N TYR A 304 6.53 6.34 7.33
CA TYR A 304 5.14 6.84 7.29
C TYR A 304 4.51 6.89 8.68
N ARG A 305 4.76 5.88 9.52
CA ARG A 305 4.25 5.85 10.88
C ARG A 305 4.75 7.05 11.69
N LYS A 306 6.06 7.31 11.63
CA LYS A 306 6.67 8.48 12.27
C LYS A 306 6.06 9.77 11.75
N ALA A 307 6.07 9.99 10.44
CA ALA A 307 5.58 11.22 9.82
C ALA A 307 4.08 11.49 10.09
N LEU A 308 3.25 10.44 10.07
CA LEU A 308 1.81 10.57 10.36
C LEU A 308 1.54 10.82 11.85
N ASP A 309 2.35 10.27 12.77
CA ASP A 309 2.24 10.52 14.21
C ASP A 309 2.73 11.91 14.62
N GLU A 310 3.66 12.51 13.88
CA GLU A 310 4.07 13.92 14.07
C GLU A 310 2.95 14.91 13.78
N GLY A 311 1.93 14.49 13.02
CA GLY A 311 0.76 15.31 12.69
C GLY A 311 1.05 16.40 11.64
N PRO A 312 0.05 17.23 11.31
CA PRO A 312 0.24 18.36 10.40
C PRO A 312 1.19 19.37 11.05
N LYS A 313 2.22 19.80 10.31
CA LYS A 313 3.10 20.88 10.76
C LYS A 313 2.31 22.18 10.72
N HIS A 314 1.88 22.68 11.88
CA HIS A 314 1.28 24.00 11.97
C HIS A 314 2.30 25.04 11.50
N VAL A 315 2.11 25.57 10.29
CA VAL A 315 2.71 26.84 9.91
C VAL A 315 1.86 27.91 10.59
N SER A 316 2.38 28.49 11.67
CA SER A 316 1.76 29.67 12.29
C SER A 316 1.66 30.78 11.24
N PRO A 317 0.55 31.56 11.16
CA PRO A 317 0.38 32.63 10.16
C PRO A 317 1.36 33.82 10.27
N GLN A 318 2.49 33.70 10.96
CA GLN A 318 3.41 34.81 11.24
C GLN A 318 4.68 34.85 10.37
N ASP A 319 4.93 33.86 9.51
CA ASP A 319 6.12 33.88 8.65
C ASP A 319 5.88 34.46 7.24
N SER A 320 4.67 34.96 6.95
CA SER A 320 4.44 35.86 5.82
C SER A 320 4.78 37.31 6.21
N LYS A 321 6.05 37.60 6.50
CA LYS A 321 6.53 38.99 6.47
C LYS A 321 6.80 39.37 5.02
N SER A 322 5.91 40.22 4.53
CA SER A 322 6.04 41.10 3.38
C SER A 322 7.46 41.64 3.21
N VAL A 323 8.12 41.28 2.12
CA VAL A 323 9.23 42.07 1.57
C VAL A 323 8.67 42.84 0.37
N THR A 324 8.14 44.02 0.65
CA THR A 324 7.85 45.05 -0.35
C THR A 324 8.61 46.32 0.01
N GLY A 325 9.66 46.59 -0.78
CA GLY A 325 10.03 47.92 -1.27
C GLY A 325 10.59 48.94 -0.28
N GLN A 326 11.91 49.12 -0.30
CA GLN A 326 12.48 50.47 -0.29
C GLN A 326 13.37 50.65 -1.52
N SER A 327 13.01 51.70 -2.26
CA SER A 327 13.57 52.16 -3.52
C SER A 327 14.80 53.04 -3.27
N THR A 328 15.87 52.83 -4.03
CA THR A 328 16.74 53.91 -4.52
C THR A 328 17.10 53.58 -5.96
N GLY A 329 16.67 54.44 -6.89
CA GLY A 329 16.86 54.26 -8.33
C GLY A 329 18.29 54.50 -8.80
N ASP A 330 18.64 53.91 -9.93
CA ASP A 330 18.77 54.61 -11.21
C ASP A 330 18.99 53.59 -12.35
N GLU A 331 18.07 53.64 -13.33
CA GLU A 331 18.17 53.53 -14.82
C GLU A 331 19.41 52.91 -15.55
N PRO A 332 19.26 52.45 -16.82
CA PRO A 332 19.55 51.05 -17.18
C PRO A 332 20.44 50.80 -18.42
N SER A 333 20.76 49.50 -18.62
CA SER A 333 20.96 48.75 -19.90
C SER A 333 22.28 48.92 -20.70
N PRO A 334 22.63 48.05 -21.68
CA PRO A 334 22.16 46.69 -22.03
C PRO A 334 23.28 45.64 -22.30
N SER A 335 22.80 44.43 -22.61
CA SER A 335 23.39 43.20 -23.18
C SER A 335 24.35 43.33 -24.38
N ILE A 336 25.19 42.28 -24.60
CA ILE A 336 25.58 41.67 -25.91
C ILE A 336 26.62 40.53 -25.64
N VAL A 337 26.28 39.24 -25.78
CA VAL A 337 26.46 38.29 -26.93
C VAL A 337 27.85 37.60 -27.04
N GLU A 338 27.79 36.26 -26.94
CA GLU A 338 28.60 35.17 -27.55
C GLU A 338 30.15 35.16 -27.57
N LYS A 339 30.73 34.00 -27.23
CA LYS A 339 31.29 33.06 -28.24
C LYS A 339 31.71 31.70 -27.67
N LEU A 340 31.36 30.65 -28.43
CA LEU A 340 31.75 29.23 -28.29
C LEU A 340 33.19 28.96 -28.79
N GLU A 341 33.88 28.06 -28.07
CA GLU A 341 34.78 26.94 -28.48
C GLU A 341 35.94 27.14 -29.50
N PRO A 342 36.77 26.11 -29.79
CA PRO A 342 37.67 25.30 -28.93
C PRO A 342 39.10 25.29 -29.55
N LEU A 343 40.11 24.66 -28.92
CA LEU A 343 41.31 24.19 -29.67
C LEU A 343 42.14 23.16 -28.89
N SER A 344 42.71 22.26 -29.67
CA SER A 344 43.30 20.97 -29.33
C SER A 344 44.81 20.99 -29.11
N SER A 345 45.29 19.83 -28.63
CA SER A 345 46.51 19.10 -29.03
C SER A 345 47.92 19.55 -28.55
N SER A 346 48.46 18.69 -27.66
CA SER A 346 49.62 17.79 -27.90
C SER A 346 51.03 18.12 -27.35
N GLN A 347 51.69 17.00 -26.95
CA GLN A 347 53.12 16.70 -26.72
C GLN A 347 53.71 17.03 -25.33
N SER A 348 54.03 16.04 -24.48
CA SER A 348 55.26 15.19 -24.40
C SER A 348 56.51 16.02 -24.05
N SER A 349 57.42 15.70 -23.12
CA SER A 349 57.85 14.43 -22.53
C SER A 349 58.86 14.65 -21.38
N LYS A 350 59.11 13.58 -20.60
CA LYS A 350 60.37 13.17 -19.91
C LYS A 350 60.70 13.57 -18.45
N THR A 351 60.81 12.49 -17.66
CA THR A 351 61.76 12.17 -16.55
C THR A 351 61.62 12.93 -15.23
N LYS A 352 61.73 12.33 -14.02
CA LYS A 352 62.54 11.17 -13.56
C LYS A 352 61.96 10.63 -12.23
N ALA A 353 62.32 9.38 -11.91
CA ALA A 353 61.88 8.60 -10.75
C ALA A 353 62.64 8.90 -9.46
N THR A 354 61.97 8.69 -8.32
CA THR A 354 62.60 8.24 -7.06
C THR A 354 61.62 7.36 -6.28
N LEU A 355 62.13 6.19 -5.86
CA LEU A 355 61.49 5.21 -4.97
C LEU A 355 61.61 5.68 -3.51
N ASP A 356 60.60 5.43 -2.69
CA ASP A 356 60.79 5.16 -1.26
C ASP A 356 59.84 4.04 -0.80
N LEU A 357 60.47 3.06 -0.18
CA LEU A 357 59.89 1.88 0.47
C LEU A 357 59.71 2.22 1.95
N ASP A 358 58.50 2.05 2.50
CA ASP A 358 58.34 1.55 3.86
C ASP A 358 56.88 1.15 4.14
N GLN A 359 56.66 -0.15 4.33
CA GLN A 359 55.48 -0.74 4.96
C GLN A 359 55.91 -1.39 6.27
N PRO A 360 55.11 -1.26 7.35
CA PRO A 360 55.09 -2.27 8.40
C PRO A 360 53.83 -3.15 8.25
N SER A 361 54.09 -4.45 8.18
CA SER A 361 53.14 -5.56 8.24
C SER A 361 52.33 -5.61 9.55
N PRO A 362 51.02 -5.94 9.55
CA PRO A 362 50.28 -6.22 10.77
C PRO A 362 50.47 -7.68 11.26
N LYS A 363 50.66 -7.82 12.58
CA LYS A 363 50.76 -9.08 13.34
C LYS A 363 49.38 -9.75 13.53
N PRO A 364 49.33 -11.09 13.72
CA PRO A 364 48.08 -11.83 13.82
C PRO A 364 47.46 -11.72 15.21
N LEU A 365 46.14 -11.71 15.30
CA LEU A 365 45.41 -11.83 16.57
C LEU A 365 44.51 -13.06 16.57
N SER A 366 44.62 -13.74 17.70
CA SER A 366 44.21 -15.10 18.04
C SER A 366 42.69 -15.27 18.21
N SER A 367 42.25 -16.48 17.91
CA SER A 367 41.01 -17.10 18.36
C SER A 367 40.88 -17.08 19.89
N ASN A 368 39.74 -16.63 20.39
CA ASN A 368 39.04 -17.27 21.51
C ASN A 368 37.54 -16.98 21.43
N ILE A 369 36.80 -18.07 21.58
CA ILE A 369 35.36 -18.20 21.77
C ILE A 369 35.11 -18.16 23.29
N ASP A 370 33.91 -17.72 23.67
CA ASP A 370 33.33 -17.62 25.02
C ASP A 370 33.38 -16.24 25.70
N ASP A 371 32.20 -15.86 26.21
CA ASP A 371 31.86 -14.72 27.07
C ASP A 371 31.91 -13.31 26.40
N ILE A 372 30.87 -12.47 26.38
CA ILE A 372 29.85 -12.17 27.40
C ILE A 372 28.57 -11.67 26.70
N SER A 373 27.46 -12.30 27.06
CA SER A 373 26.11 -11.77 26.92
C SER A 373 25.87 -10.65 27.93
N GLU A 374 25.48 -9.45 27.50
CA GLU A 374 24.56 -8.54 28.21
C GLU A 374 24.44 -7.21 27.43
N SER A 375 23.36 -7.09 26.65
CA SER A 375 22.67 -5.83 26.30
C SER A 375 21.67 -6.05 25.16
N ALA A 376 20.81 -7.07 25.29
CA ALA A 376 19.62 -7.17 24.45
C ALA A 376 18.46 -6.48 25.18
N PRO A 377 17.80 -5.46 24.60
CA PRO A 377 16.62 -4.87 25.22
C PRO A 377 15.50 -5.90 25.28
N LYS A 378 15.02 -6.22 26.49
CA LYS A 378 13.83 -7.04 26.72
C LYS A 378 12.60 -6.30 26.15
N ILE A 379 12.01 -6.86 25.10
CA ILE A 379 10.77 -6.35 24.49
C ILE A 379 9.58 -7.04 25.16
N THR A 380 8.73 -6.26 25.81
CA THR A 380 7.47 -6.71 26.40
C THR A 380 6.34 -6.53 25.39
N LEU A 381 5.59 -7.59 25.10
CA LEU A 381 4.36 -7.54 24.31
C LEU A 381 3.27 -6.78 25.09
N GLN A 382 3.08 -5.50 24.75
CA GLN A 382 1.81 -4.80 24.95
C GLN A 382 1.27 -4.41 23.57
N ALA A 383 0.24 -5.14 23.14
CA ALA A 383 -0.51 -4.84 21.93
C ALA A 383 -1.43 -3.64 22.21
N THR A 384 -0.85 -2.45 22.19
CA THR A 384 -1.50 -1.20 21.81
C THR A 384 -0.38 -0.20 21.51
N PRO A 385 -0.37 0.47 20.35
CA PRO A 385 0.61 1.51 20.10
C PRO A 385 0.52 2.56 21.22
N LYS A 386 1.64 2.86 21.88
CA LYS A 386 1.72 3.96 22.83
C LYS A 386 1.22 5.23 22.14
N ALA A 387 0.12 5.80 22.62
CA ALA A 387 -0.47 7.00 22.04
C ALA A 387 0.57 8.14 22.03
N ALA A 388 0.97 8.56 20.83
CA ALA A 388 1.67 9.82 20.67
C ALA A 388 0.67 10.97 20.92
N PRO A 389 1.02 12.01 21.69
CA PRO A 389 0.14 13.15 21.87
C PRO A 389 0.27 14.09 20.68
N ALA A 390 -0.75 14.16 19.83
CA ALA A 390 -0.99 15.22 18.87
C ALA A 390 -2.51 15.31 18.57
N PRO A 391 -3.03 16.51 18.23
CA PRO A 391 -4.25 17.12 18.80
C PRO A 391 -5.56 16.51 18.30
N ASP A 392 -6.57 16.36 19.18
CA ASP A 392 -8.03 16.16 18.99
C ASP A 392 -8.57 15.24 17.85
N ALA A 393 -7.70 14.69 17.01
CA ALA A 393 -8.01 14.00 15.76
C ALA A 393 -7.51 12.55 15.84
N PRO A 394 -8.28 11.59 15.29
CA PRO A 394 -7.94 10.17 15.37
C PRO A 394 -6.65 9.87 14.62
N ARG A 395 -5.83 8.98 15.20
CA ARG A 395 -4.57 8.51 14.61
C ARG A 395 -4.83 7.88 13.24
N LYS A 396 -4.07 8.29 12.23
CA LYS A 396 -4.18 7.75 10.86
C LYS A 396 -3.80 6.27 10.80
N VAL A 397 -4.62 5.47 10.10
CA VAL A 397 -4.43 4.02 9.93
C VAL A 397 -3.43 3.74 8.81
N ILE A 398 -2.57 2.73 8.99
CA ILE A 398 -1.63 2.27 7.95
C ILE A 398 -1.93 0.83 7.58
N PHE A 399 -2.14 0.55 6.30
CA PHE A 399 -2.04 -0.81 5.77
C PHE A 399 -0.71 -0.94 5.03
N ALA A 400 -0.05 -2.09 5.13
CA ALA A 400 1.20 -2.34 4.44
C ALA A 400 1.04 -3.41 3.36
N THR A 401 1.69 -3.23 2.21
CA THR A 401 1.71 -4.24 1.15
C THR A 401 3.07 -4.29 0.46
N GLY A 402 3.54 -5.50 0.19
CA GLY A 402 4.81 -5.75 -0.54
C GLY A 402 5.73 -6.69 0.22
N GLY A 403 6.04 -7.83 -0.38
CA GLY A 403 7.03 -8.79 0.14
C GLY A 403 6.67 -9.57 1.39
N ILE A 404 5.49 -9.38 1.98
CA ILE A 404 5.04 -10.13 3.15
C ILE A 404 4.66 -11.56 2.73
N THR A 405 5.40 -12.56 3.23
CA THR A 405 5.26 -13.97 2.82
C THR A 405 5.01 -14.96 3.95
N ASN A 406 5.25 -14.56 5.20
CA ASN A 406 5.18 -15.42 6.38
C ASN A 406 4.73 -14.63 7.63
N GLY A 407 4.42 -15.35 8.71
CA GLY A 407 3.90 -14.78 9.95
C GLY A 407 4.89 -13.91 10.73
N ARG A 408 6.20 -14.14 10.59
CA ARG A 408 7.22 -13.28 11.18
C ARG A 408 7.21 -11.90 10.52
N GLN A 409 7.29 -11.87 9.20
CA GLN A 409 7.23 -10.65 8.40
C GLN A 409 5.94 -9.86 8.62
N ALA A 410 4.81 -10.55 8.76
CA ALA A 410 3.54 -9.91 9.09
C ALA A 410 3.62 -9.19 10.44
N ARG A 411 4.18 -9.81 11.48
CA ARG A 411 4.35 -9.16 12.80
C ARG A 411 5.32 -8.00 12.76
N GLU A 412 6.49 -8.16 12.13
CA GLU A 412 7.47 -7.08 12.00
C GLU A 412 6.86 -5.82 11.35
N ILE A 413 6.00 -5.99 10.35
CA ILE A 413 5.27 -4.90 9.70
C ILE A 413 4.22 -4.25 10.61
N LEU A 414 3.52 -5.05 11.43
CA LEU A 414 2.55 -4.53 12.39
C LEU A 414 3.26 -3.77 13.51
N ASP A 415 4.39 -4.29 14.00
CA ASP A 415 5.24 -3.67 15.01
C ASP A 415 5.86 -2.36 14.50
N ALA A 416 6.16 -2.28 13.20
CA ALA A 416 6.59 -1.03 12.53
C ALA A 416 5.48 0.04 12.46
N GLY A 417 4.23 -0.31 12.78
CA GLY A 417 3.12 0.63 12.93
C GLY A 417 1.99 0.47 11.91
N ALA A 418 1.99 -0.59 11.10
CA ALA A 418 0.83 -0.95 10.30
C ALA A 418 -0.27 -1.59 11.17
N SER A 419 -1.53 -1.35 10.82
CA SER A 419 -2.69 -2.01 11.42
C SER A 419 -3.07 -3.29 10.67
N VAL A 420 -2.76 -3.38 9.37
CA VAL A 420 -3.07 -4.53 8.51
C VAL A 420 -1.90 -4.82 7.57
N ALA A 421 -1.55 -6.10 7.44
CA ALA A 421 -0.59 -6.62 6.48
C ALA A 421 -1.34 -7.25 5.29
N GLN A 422 -1.20 -6.68 4.10
CA GLN A 422 -1.81 -7.19 2.89
C GLN A 422 -0.87 -8.11 2.09
N VAL A 423 -1.45 -9.18 1.53
CA VAL A 423 -0.73 -10.14 0.69
C VAL A 423 -1.32 -10.21 -0.72
N TYR A 424 -0.44 -10.41 -1.70
CA TYR A 424 -0.80 -10.72 -3.09
C TYR A 424 0.11 -11.83 -3.61
N THR A 425 1.38 -11.52 -3.84
CA THR A 425 2.32 -12.44 -4.50
C THR A 425 2.48 -13.74 -3.71
N ALA A 426 2.46 -13.66 -2.37
CA ALA A 426 2.49 -14.83 -1.50
C ALA A 426 1.28 -15.77 -1.71
N MET A 427 0.10 -15.26 -2.10
CA MET A 427 -1.05 -16.11 -2.44
C MET A 427 -0.91 -16.75 -3.81
N ILE A 428 -0.27 -16.08 -4.77
CA ILE A 428 -0.03 -16.64 -6.10
C ILE A 428 0.90 -17.85 -6.04
N TYR A 429 1.91 -17.83 -5.16
CA TYR A 429 2.85 -18.93 -4.99
C TYR A 429 2.46 -19.93 -3.89
N GLY A 430 1.89 -19.46 -2.78
CA GLY A 430 1.50 -20.32 -1.65
C GLY A 430 0.06 -20.87 -1.71
N GLY A 431 -0.75 -20.39 -2.65
CA GLY A 431 -2.11 -20.87 -2.88
C GLY A 431 -3.12 -20.45 -1.81
N ALA A 432 -4.22 -21.21 -1.74
CA ALA A 432 -5.39 -20.89 -0.90
C ALA A 432 -5.11 -20.90 0.61
N GLY A 433 -4.11 -21.66 1.07
CA GLY A 433 -3.75 -21.78 2.49
C GLY A 433 -2.81 -20.68 3.00
N THR A 434 -2.36 -19.75 2.15
CA THR A 434 -1.35 -18.75 2.54
C THR A 434 -1.75 -17.92 3.75
N ILE A 435 -2.98 -17.42 3.80
CA ILE A 435 -3.42 -16.55 4.91
C ILE A 435 -3.51 -17.34 6.22
N SER A 436 -4.12 -18.52 6.20
CA SER A 436 -4.18 -19.41 7.38
C SER A 436 -2.79 -19.78 7.88
N ARG A 437 -1.85 -20.08 6.98
CA ARG A 437 -0.45 -20.36 7.33
C ARG A 437 0.22 -19.16 8.01
N ILE A 438 0.10 -17.96 7.42
CA ILE A 438 0.68 -16.73 8.00
C ILE A 438 0.13 -16.51 9.42
N LYS A 439 -1.18 -16.64 9.62
CA LYS A 439 -1.79 -16.49 10.95
C LYS A 439 -1.30 -17.53 11.94
N GLN A 440 -1.16 -18.79 11.52
CA GLN A 440 -0.61 -19.84 12.38
C GLN A 440 0.83 -19.54 12.78
N GLU A 441 1.69 -19.17 11.83
CA GLU A 441 3.08 -18.79 12.08
C GLU A 441 3.19 -17.57 13.02
N MET A 442 2.25 -16.61 12.95
CA MET A 442 2.18 -15.50 13.91
C MET A 442 1.93 -16.00 15.35
N ARG A 443 0.98 -16.94 15.52
CA ARG A 443 0.65 -17.54 16.81
C ARG A 443 1.80 -18.35 17.38
N ASP A 444 2.42 -19.17 16.54
CA ASP A 444 3.52 -20.06 16.93
C ASP A 444 4.70 -19.25 17.47
N ASP A 445 5.03 -18.15 16.80
CA ASP A 445 6.12 -17.29 17.24
C ASP A 445 5.78 -16.50 18.51
N ALA A 446 4.54 -16.00 18.63
CA ALA A 446 4.08 -15.36 19.87
C ALA A 446 4.16 -16.33 21.07
N ASN A 447 3.86 -17.62 20.86
CA ASN A 447 4.01 -18.65 21.88
C ASN A 447 5.48 -18.94 22.19
N ALA A 448 6.36 -19.01 21.18
CA ALA A 448 7.79 -19.19 21.38
C ALA A 448 8.42 -18.06 22.22
N GLN A 449 8.02 -16.80 21.97
CA GLN A 449 8.45 -15.64 22.76
C GLN A 449 7.99 -15.71 24.23
N LYS A 450 6.78 -16.20 24.50
CA LYS A 450 6.26 -16.42 25.86
C LYS A 450 7.02 -17.52 26.61
N THR A 451 7.51 -18.55 25.91
CA THR A 451 8.30 -19.62 26.53
C THR A 451 9.71 -19.14 26.88
N LEU A 452 10.32 -18.30 26.03
CA LEU A 452 11.64 -17.71 26.28
C LEU A 452 11.66 -16.73 27.45
N THR A 453 10.56 -16.03 27.71
CA THR A 453 10.44 -15.05 28.82
C THR A 453 10.10 -15.68 30.17
N LYS A 454 9.76 -16.98 30.21
CA LYS A 454 9.46 -17.75 31.43
C LYS A 454 10.65 -18.58 31.94
N ARG A 455 11.75 -18.64 31.19
CA ARG A 455 13.04 -19.18 31.61
C ARG A 455 13.94 -18.02 32.02
#